data_AF-A0A5B8VHB5-F1
#
_entry.id   AF-A0A5B8VHB5-F1
#
_cell.length_a   1.000
_cell.length_b   1.000
_cell.length_c   1.000
_cell.angle_alpha   90.00
_cell.angle_beta   90.00
_cell.angle_gamma   90.00
#
_symmetry.space_group_name_H-M   'P 1'
#
loop_
_entity.id
_entity.type
_entity.pdbx_description
1 polymer ?
#
loop_
_entity_poly.entity_id
_entity_poly.type
_entity_poly.pdbx_seq_one_letter_code
_entity_poly.pdbx_strand_id
1 'polypeptide(L)'
;MLNRDPRLRNEIDNRYLPNYLNGTAPISNYLTNVNSTTPTGFMSSKFRSPVPAQNEANQTTYDMYVFRYAEVLLIYAEAKAELGSITQGDLDISINQLRARLDEPDLPGGKMGRLTLNPPADPNALINGQPRYGYQLSPLIYEIRRERRVELAFEGFRWDDIVRWKAGKLLENPNTVYGIVASAAVQQEYDNYFGSDIFSGVNVVTYDDWDGSKKLVAPYTVAMRKWNDKLYLKPIPRDQILLSKGQIQQNPGWQ
;
A
#
# COMPACT_ATOMS: atom_id res chain seq x y z
N MET A 1 8.99 9.62 12.22
CA MET A 1 8.98 8.18 11.84
C MET A 1 10.37 7.54 11.96
N LEU A 2 10.76 7.07 13.15
CA LEU A 2 11.78 6.02 13.22
C LEU A 2 11.08 4.69 12.85
N ASN A 3 11.64 3.96 11.88
CA ASN A 3 11.23 2.62 11.46
C ASN A 3 9.90 2.52 10.70
N ARG A 4 9.92 2.88 9.41
CA ARG A 4 8.92 2.39 8.45
C ARG A 4 8.98 0.85 8.42
N ASP A 5 7.85 0.20 8.11
CA ASP A 5 7.80 -1.26 7.97
C ASP A 5 8.94 -1.71 7.03
N PRO A 6 9.89 -2.54 7.49
CA PRO A 6 11.09 -2.87 6.72
C PRO A 6 10.77 -3.50 5.37
N ARG A 7 9.59 -4.11 5.21
CA ARG A 7 9.13 -4.70 3.96
C ARG A 7 8.92 -3.69 2.84
N LEU A 8 8.72 -2.42 3.17
CA LEU A 8 8.62 -1.36 2.16
C LEU A 8 9.85 -1.33 1.24
N ARG A 9 11.05 -1.63 1.76
CA ARG A 9 12.28 -1.68 0.95
C ARG A 9 12.26 -2.77 -0.14
N ASN A 10 11.40 -3.79 0.01
CA ASN A 10 11.25 -4.86 -0.97
C ASN A 10 10.13 -4.54 -1.98
N GLU A 11 9.38 -3.46 -1.75
CA GLU A 11 8.22 -3.07 -2.55
C GLU A 11 8.53 -1.90 -3.49
N ILE A 12 9.49 -1.04 -3.13
CA ILE A 12 9.86 0.17 -3.87
C ILE A 12 11.36 0.28 -4.14
N ASP A 13 11.72 0.97 -5.23
CA ASP A 13 13.11 1.12 -5.66
C ASP A 13 13.95 1.85 -4.60
N ASN A 14 15.15 1.33 -4.33
CA ASN A 14 16.13 1.88 -3.39
C ASN A 14 17.54 1.31 -3.64
N ARG A 15 18.54 1.82 -2.91
CA ARG A 15 19.98 1.46 -3.09
C ARG A 15 20.30 -0.01 -2.86
N TYR A 16 19.46 -0.74 -2.14
CA TYR A 16 19.73 -2.12 -1.75
C TYR A 16 19.18 -3.13 -2.76
N LEU A 17 18.44 -2.68 -3.78
CA LEU A 17 17.89 -3.56 -4.82
C LEU A 17 18.85 -3.72 -6.00
N PRO A 18 18.84 -4.89 -6.67
CA PRO A 18 19.74 -5.18 -7.79
C PRO A 18 19.50 -4.28 -8.99
N ASN A 19 20.53 -4.09 -9.81
CA ASN A 19 20.44 -3.41 -11.10
C ASN A 19 19.59 -4.24 -12.10
N TYR A 20 18.92 -3.54 -13.01
CA TYR A 20 18.24 -4.11 -14.17
C TYR A 20 18.86 -3.56 -15.47
N LEU A 21 18.51 -4.11 -16.63
CA LEU A 21 19.03 -3.63 -17.91
C LEU A 21 18.07 -2.62 -18.56
N ASN A 22 18.67 -1.62 -19.20
CA ASN A 22 18.06 -0.84 -20.25
C ASN A 22 18.91 -1.06 -21.51
N GLY A 23 18.52 -2.03 -22.33
CA GLY A 23 19.34 -2.52 -23.44
C GLY A 23 20.58 -3.23 -22.92
N THR A 24 21.75 -2.60 -23.01
CA THR A 24 23.02 -3.15 -22.49
C THR A 24 23.53 -2.47 -21.22
N ALA A 25 22.89 -1.39 -20.78
CA ALA A 25 23.32 -0.62 -19.63
C ALA A 25 22.64 -1.11 -18.34
N PRO A 26 23.39 -1.49 -17.28
CA PRO A 26 22.80 -1.74 -15.98
C PRO A 26 22.35 -0.41 -15.35
N ILE A 27 21.13 -0.39 -14.84
CA ILE A 27 20.54 0.76 -14.14
C ILE A 27 19.88 0.31 -12.84
N SER A 28 19.97 1.15 -11.81
CA SER A 28 19.19 1.03 -10.57
C SER A 28 18.78 2.43 -10.15
N ASN A 29 17.51 2.58 -9.74
CA ASN A 29 16.98 3.86 -9.30
C ASN A 29 17.19 3.99 -7.80
N TYR A 30 18.40 4.38 -7.39
CA TYR A 30 18.65 4.66 -5.98
C TYR A 30 17.65 5.72 -5.45
N LEU A 31 17.54 6.84 -6.18
CA LEU A 31 16.50 7.84 -6.00
C LEU A 31 15.60 7.80 -7.24
N THR A 32 14.30 7.72 -7.01
CA THR A 32 13.31 7.81 -8.08
C THR A 32 12.96 9.27 -8.32
N ASN A 33 13.03 9.72 -9.58
CA ASN A 33 12.65 11.08 -9.98
C ASN A 33 11.16 11.36 -9.66
N VAL A 34 10.74 12.63 -9.62
CA VAL A 34 9.34 13.04 -9.48
C VAL A 34 8.88 13.72 -10.77
N ASN A 35 8.18 12.97 -11.62
CA ASN A 35 7.74 13.46 -12.93
C ASN A 35 6.47 12.72 -13.39
N SER A 36 6.10 12.83 -14.67
CA SER A 36 4.88 12.20 -15.20
C SER A 36 4.89 10.67 -15.18
N THR A 37 6.04 10.01 -15.16
CA THR A 37 6.14 8.54 -15.08
C THR A 37 6.25 8.05 -13.64
N THR A 38 6.75 8.89 -12.73
CA THR A 38 6.89 8.60 -11.30
C THR A 38 6.33 9.73 -10.42
N PRO A 39 5.00 10.01 -10.49
CA PRO A 39 4.42 11.23 -9.93
C PRO A 39 4.45 11.31 -8.40
N THR A 40 4.58 10.17 -7.72
CA THR A 40 4.73 10.11 -6.25
C THR A 40 6.18 10.10 -5.79
N GLY A 41 7.16 10.00 -6.70
CA GLY A 41 8.56 9.74 -6.34
C GLY A 41 8.83 8.33 -5.80
N PHE A 42 7.87 7.40 -5.96
CA PHE A 42 8.06 5.98 -5.65
C PHE A 42 7.86 5.15 -6.91
N MET A 43 8.81 4.26 -7.21
CA MET A 43 8.69 3.25 -8.25
C MET A 43 8.55 1.88 -7.60
N SER A 44 7.59 1.06 -8.07
CA SER A 44 7.41 -0.30 -7.56
C SER A 44 8.52 -1.22 -8.05
N SER A 45 9.06 -2.03 -7.14
CA SER A 45 10.03 -3.09 -7.42
C SER A 45 9.43 -4.48 -7.27
N LYS A 46 8.26 -4.59 -6.63
CA LYS A 46 7.60 -5.89 -6.48
C LYS A 46 7.27 -6.46 -7.85
N PHE A 47 7.48 -7.77 -7.99
CA PHE A 47 7.47 -8.50 -9.26
C PHE A 47 8.60 -8.14 -10.23
N ARG A 48 9.50 -7.20 -9.96
CA ARG A 48 10.66 -7.02 -10.84
C ARG A 48 11.59 -8.24 -10.73
N SER A 49 11.91 -8.86 -11.86
CA SER A 49 12.83 -9.99 -11.88
C SER A 49 14.26 -9.52 -11.63
N PRO A 50 15.04 -10.19 -10.77
CA PRO A 50 16.45 -9.92 -10.63
C PRO A 50 17.26 -10.40 -11.85
N VAL A 51 16.65 -11.20 -12.75
CA VAL A 51 17.28 -11.65 -13.98
C VAL A 51 17.22 -10.51 -15.00
N PRO A 52 18.37 -9.97 -15.45
CA PRO A 52 18.37 -8.77 -16.28
C PRO A 52 17.60 -8.93 -17.60
N ALA A 53 17.72 -10.07 -18.26
CA ALA A 53 17.00 -10.36 -19.51
C ALA A 53 15.46 -10.30 -19.35
N GLN A 54 14.93 -10.59 -18.17
CA GLN A 54 13.49 -10.50 -17.91
C GLN A 54 13.00 -9.06 -17.69
N ASN A 55 13.89 -8.07 -17.66
CA ASN A 55 13.52 -6.65 -17.61
C ASN A 55 13.39 -6.04 -19.02
N GLU A 56 13.76 -6.78 -20.07
CA GLU A 56 13.61 -6.35 -21.45
C GLU A 56 12.15 -6.50 -21.93
N ALA A 57 11.74 -5.58 -22.81
CA ALA A 57 10.37 -5.57 -23.31
C ALA A 57 9.99 -6.90 -23.98
N ASN A 58 8.83 -7.45 -23.60
CA ASN A 58 8.31 -8.74 -24.08
C ASN A 58 9.18 -9.97 -23.75
N GLN A 59 10.16 -9.87 -22.86
CA GLN A 59 10.98 -11.02 -22.42
C GLN A 59 10.65 -11.49 -21.01
N THR A 60 9.80 -10.77 -20.28
CA THR A 60 9.43 -11.12 -18.91
C THR A 60 8.49 -12.31 -18.85
N THR A 61 8.78 -13.23 -17.94
CA THR A 61 7.87 -14.31 -17.57
C THR A 61 7.53 -14.19 -16.09
N TYR A 62 6.24 -14.27 -15.76
CA TYR A 62 5.77 -14.22 -14.37
C TYR A 62 5.04 -15.49 -13.99
N ASP A 63 5.40 -16.05 -12.84
CA ASP A 63 4.53 -16.98 -12.13
C ASP A 63 3.64 -16.19 -11.18
N MET A 64 2.48 -15.78 -11.68
CA MET A 64 1.52 -15.01 -10.90
C MET A 64 0.75 -15.94 -9.96
N TYR A 65 0.95 -15.75 -8.67
CA TYR A 65 0.23 -16.51 -7.65
C TYR A 65 -1.26 -16.21 -7.72
N VAL A 66 -2.09 -17.24 -7.88
CA VAL A 66 -3.54 -17.15 -7.63
C VAL A 66 -3.83 -17.20 -6.13
N PHE A 67 -3.08 -18.04 -5.41
CA PHE A 67 -3.06 -18.13 -3.95
C PHE A 67 -1.63 -18.36 -3.48
N ARG A 68 -1.26 -17.80 -2.32
CA ARG A 68 0.03 -18.08 -1.67
C ARG A 68 -0.11 -18.21 -0.18
N TYR A 69 0.81 -18.98 0.43
CA TYR A 69 0.73 -19.36 1.84
C TYR A 69 0.57 -18.17 2.81
N ALA A 70 1.21 -17.03 2.52
CA ALA A 70 1.07 -15.84 3.37
C ALA A 70 -0.38 -15.33 3.45
N GLU A 71 -1.15 -15.43 2.36
CA GLU A 71 -2.56 -15.04 2.38
C GLU A 71 -3.36 -15.95 3.32
N VAL A 72 -3.09 -17.26 3.32
CA VAL A 72 -3.74 -18.23 4.21
C VAL A 72 -3.49 -17.86 5.68
N LEU A 73 -2.26 -17.49 6.02
CA LEU A 73 -1.90 -17.05 7.38
C LEU A 73 -2.64 -15.76 7.78
N LEU A 74 -2.78 -14.81 6.85
CA LEU A 74 -3.52 -13.57 7.08
C LEU A 74 -5.03 -13.81 7.25
N ILE A 75 -5.63 -14.66 6.40
CA ILE A 75 -7.05 -15.06 6.51
C ILE A 75 -7.30 -15.74 7.85
N TYR A 76 -6.42 -16.66 8.26
CA TYR A 76 -6.52 -17.35 9.54
C TYR A 76 -6.50 -16.38 10.72
N ALA A 77 -5.52 -15.46 10.75
CA ALA A 77 -5.40 -14.47 11.83
C ALA A 77 -6.63 -13.54 11.88
N GLU A 78 -7.07 -13.03 10.73
CA GLU A 78 -8.25 -12.15 10.64
C GLU A 78 -9.52 -12.87 11.12
N ALA A 79 -9.78 -14.09 10.62
CA ALA A 79 -10.95 -14.86 11.02
C ALA A 79 -10.97 -15.17 12.52
N LYS A 80 -9.83 -15.61 13.09
CA LYS A 80 -9.71 -15.90 14.53
C LYS A 80 -9.95 -14.65 15.38
N ALA A 81 -9.44 -13.50 14.93
CA ALA A 81 -9.58 -12.22 15.64
C ALA A 81 -11.01 -11.69 15.59
N GLU A 82 -11.66 -11.73 14.42
CA GLU A 82 -13.07 -11.33 14.26
C GLU A 82 -14.02 -12.25 15.04
N LEU A 83 -13.68 -13.55 15.20
CA LEU A 83 -14.40 -14.49 16.07
C LEU A 83 -14.14 -14.27 17.57
N GLY A 84 -13.22 -13.38 17.96
CA GLY A 84 -12.84 -13.15 19.36
C GLY A 84 -12.11 -14.34 20.00
N SER A 85 -11.58 -15.27 19.21
CA SER A 85 -10.95 -16.51 19.70
C SER A 85 -9.43 -16.55 19.46
N ILE A 86 -8.86 -15.46 18.95
CA ILE A 86 -7.44 -15.35 18.65
C ILE A 86 -6.61 -15.37 19.94
N THR A 87 -5.57 -16.18 19.93
CA THR A 87 -4.58 -16.30 20.99
C THR A 87 -3.22 -15.79 20.52
N GLN A 88 -2.29 -15.60 21.46
CA GLN A 88 -0.92 -15.26 21.09
C GLN A 88 -0.27 -16.37 20.25
N GLY A 89 -0.56 -17.65 20.55
CA GLY A 89 -0.09 -18.77 19.76
C GLY A 89 -0.57 -18.72 18.30
N ASP A 90 -1.82 -18.30 18.08
CA ASP A 90 -2.36 -18.11 16.72
C ASP A 90 -1.61 -17.00 15.96
N LEU A 91 -1.28 -15.88 16.63
CA LEU A 91 -0.46 -14.81 16.05
C LEU A 91 0.96 -15.28 15.73
N ASP A 92 1.55 -16.08 16.62
CA ASP A 92 2.92 -16.60 16.54
C ASP A 92 3.12 -17.54 15.35
N ILE A 93 2.10 -18.34 15.00
CA ILE A 93 2.13 -19.24 13.83
C ILE A 93 1.63 -18.59 12.53
N SER A 94 1.11 -17.35 12.58
CA SER A 94 0.54 -16.64 11.43
C SER A 94 1.27 -15.34 11.10
N ILE A 95 0.79 -14.20 11.59
CA ILE A 95 1.35 -12.87 11.31
C ILE A 95 2.81 -12.78 11.74
N ASN A 96 3.17 -13.36 12.89
CA ASN A 96 4.54 -13.28 13.38
C ASN A 96 5.52 -14.14 12.57
N GLN A 97 5.04 -15.19 11.85
CA GLN A 97 5.86 -15.87 10.84
C GLN A 97 6.17 -14.94 9.67
N LEU A 98 5.19 -14.16 9.20
CA LEU A 98 5.36 -13.21 8.10
C LEU A 98 6.31 -12.08 8.47
N ARG A 99 6.15 -11.52 9.68
CA ARG A 99 7.06 -10.50 10.21
C ARG A 99 8.47 -11.04 10.39
N ALA A 100 8.62 -12.24 10.93
CA ALA A 100 9.93 -12.88 11.11
C ALA A 100 10.66 -13.16 9.79
N ARG A 101 9.93 -13.57 8.76
CA ARG A 101 10.49 -13.88 7.44
C ARG A 101 11.26 -12.72 6.81
N LEU A 102 10.90 -11.47 7.13
CA LEU A 102 11.49 -10.27 6.55
C LEU A 102 12.35 -9.48 7.56
N ASP A 103 12.68 -10.09 8.69
CA ASP A 103 13.70 -9.57 9.57
C ASP A 103 15.05 -9.52 8.84
N GLU A 104 15.68 -8.35 8.85
CA GLU A 104 17.06 -8.12 8.42
C GLU A 104 17.88 -7.67 9.63
N PRO A 105 18.36 -8.60 10.46
CA PRO A 105 19.00 -8.27 11.73
C PRO A 105 20.25 -7.40 11.59
N ASP A 106 20.89 -7.43 10.42
CA ASP A 106 22.11 -6.67 10.12
C ASP A 106 21.85 -5.20 9.77
N LEU A 107 20.58 -4.82 9.52
CA LEU A 107 20.21 -3.44 9.25
C LEU A 107 19.65 -2.76 10.52
N PRO A 108 19.97 -1.47 10.76
CA PRO A 108 19.33 -0.69 11.82
C PRO A 108 17.81 -0.70 11.68
N GLY A 109 17.11 -1.20 12.71
CA GLY A 109 15.64 -1.33 12.68
C GLY A 109 15.13 -2.45 11.78
N GLY A 110 15.99 -3.34 11.28
CA GLY A 110 15.61 -4.39 10.36
C GLY A 110 14.84 -5.57 10.98
N LYS A 111 14.74 -5.64 12.31
CA LYS A 111 13.82 -6.59 12.99
C LYS A 111 12.44 -5.98 13.17
N MET A 112 11.42 -6.70 12.72
CA MET A 112 10.03 -6.31 12.88
C MET A 112 9.52 -6.64 14.29
N GLY A 113 8.79 -5.71 14.89
CA GLY A 113 8.08 -5.98 16.15
C GLY A 113 7.05 -7.10 15.96
N ARG A 114 7.05 -8.10 16.85
CA ARG A 114 6.03 -9.15 16.85
C ARG A 114 4.70 -8.61 17.35
N LEU A 115 3.63 -8.95 16.65
CA LEU A 115 2.28 -8.57 17.02
C LEU A 115 1.88 -9.33 18.28
N THR A 116 1.36 -8.59 19.25
CA THR A 116 0.79 -9.13 20.48
C THR A 116 -0.73 -9.00 20.45
N LEU A 117 -1.42 -9.63 21.41
CA LEU A 117 -2.88 -9.49 21.55
C LEU A 117 -3.34 -8.06 21.89
N ASN A 118 -2.46 -7.24 22.47
CA ASN A 118 -2.77 -5.88 22.90
C ASN A 118 -1.77 -4.88 22.28
N PRO A 119 -1.77 -4.71 20.95
CA PRO A 119 -0.91 -3.71 20.33
C PRO A 119 -1.37 -2.30 20.73
N PRO A 120 -0.47 -1.31 20.72
CA PRO A 120 -0.86 0.08 20.91
C PRO A 120 -1.85 0.51 19.81
N ALA A 121 -2.75 1.42 20.15
CA ALA A 121 -3.65 2.00 19.15
C ALA A 121 -2.85 2.71 18.05
N ASP A 122 -3.26 2.53 16.79
CA ASP A 122 -2.72 3.28 15.67
C ASP A 122 -2.94 4.79 15.93
N PRO A 123 -1.90 5.63 15.91
CA PRO A 123 -2.05 7.07 16.07
C PRO A 123 -3.01 7.70 15.05
N ASN A 124 -3.15 7.06 13.88
CA ASN A 124 -4.07 7.45 12.80
C ASN A 124 -5.36 6.62 12.80
N ALA A 125 -5.74 5.98 13.92
CA ALA A 125 -7.02 5.25 14.02
C ALA A 125 -8.23 6.20 13.90
N LEU A 126 -8.06 7.47 14.29
CA LEU A 126 -9.06 8.52 14.17
C LEU A 126 -8.55 9.62 13.22
N ILE A 127 -9.41 10.10 12.33
CA ILE A 127 -9.18 11.25 11.48
C ILE A 127 -10.23 12.30 11.83
N ASN A 128 -9.82 13.47 12.30
CA ASN A 128 -10.71 14.53 12.79
C ASN A 128 -11.73 14.03 13.83
N GLY A 129 -11.28 13.17 14.75
CA GLY A 129 -12.12 12.58 15.80
C GLY A 129 -13.05 11.46 15.34
N GLN A 130 -13.04 11.08 14.07
CA GLN A 130 -13.88 9.99 13.51
C GLN A 130 -13.05 8.76 13.17
N PRO A 131 -13.56 7.53 13.35
CA PRO A 131 -12.82 6.32 12.99
C PRO A 131 -12.41 6.30 11.52
N ARG A 132 -11.14 6.04 11.25
CA ARG A 132 -10.56 6.08 9.90
C ARG A 132 -11.24 5.11 8.92
N TYR A 133 -11.69 3.96 9.40
CA TYR A 133 -12.43 2.97 8.60
C TYR A 133 -13.92 3.32 8.41
N GLY A 134 -14.41 4.40 9.02
CA GLY A 134 -15.83 4.74 9.09
C GLY A 134 -16.58 4.07 10.25
N TYR A 135 -15.91 3.17 10.98
CA TYR A 135 -16.42 2.50 12.17
C TYR A 135 -15.25 2.10 13.09
N GLN A 136 -15.56 1.85 14.37
CA GLN A 136 -14.56 1.50 15.37
C GLN A 136 -13.99 0.11 15.11
N LEU A 137 -12.67 -0.01 15.19
CA LEU A 137 -11.94 -1.28 15.19
C LEU A 137 -11.11 -1.37 16.46
N SER A 138 -10.84 -2.59 16.92
CA SER A 138 -9.83 -2.80 17.97
C SER A 138 -8.43 -2.53 17.41
N PRO A 139 -7.45 -2.15 18.25
CA PRO A 139 -6.06 -2.02 17.84
C PRO A 139 -5.53 -3.29 17.15
N LEU A 140 -5.93 -4.47 17.63
CA LEU A 140 -5.52 -5.74 17.04
C LEU A 140 -6.03 -5.93 15.61
N ILE A 141 -7.33 -5.67 15.35
CA ILE A 141 -7.87 -5.76 13.98
C ILE A 141 -7.23 -4.70 13.06
N TYR A 142 -6.94 -3.49 13.58
CA TYR A 142 -6.20 -2.48 12.83
C TYR A 142 -4.84 -3.01 12.32
N GLU A 143 -4.06 -3.63 13.21
CA GLU A 143 -2.75 -4.18 12.87
C GLU A 143 -2.85 -5.39 11.94
N ILE A 144 -3.83 -6.29 12.12
CA ILE A 144 -4.06 -7.42 11.20
C ILE A 144 -4.37 -6.92 9.79
N ARG A 145 -5.24 -5.92 9.66
CA ARG A 145 -5.62 -5.35 8.35
C ARG A 145 -4.47 -4.54 7.73
N ARG A 146 -3.64 -3.89 8.55
CA ARG A 146 -2.40 -3.23 8.11
C ARG A 146 -1.41 -4.27 7.57
N GLU A 147 -1.25 -5.38 8.29
CA GLU A 147 -0.38 -6.49 7.89
C GLU A 147 -0.79 -7.04 6.52
N ARG A 148 -2.10 -7.30 6.33
CA ARG A 148 -2.64 -7.74 5.04
C ARG A 148 -2.40 -6.72 3.92
N ARG A 149 -2.59 -5.43 4.21
CA ARG A 149 -2.33 -4.34 3.24
C ARG A 149 -0.88 -4.31 2.77
N VAL A 150 0.07 -4.47 3.68
CA VAL A 150 1.51 -4.41 3.35
C VAL A 150 1.92 -5.69 2.64
N GLU A 151 1.69 -6.85 3.26
CA GLU A 151 2.14 -8.14 2.71
C GLU A 151 1.61 -8.39 1.28
N LEU A 152 0.35 -8.03 1.01
CA LEU A 152 -0.32 -8.22 -0.29
C LEU A 152 -0.33 -6.96 -1.17
N ALA A 153 0.52 -5.97 -0.90
CA ALA A 153 0.63 -4.80 -1.77
C ALA A 153 0.92 -5.22 -3.22
N PHE A 154 0.29 -4.54 -4.19
CA PHE A 154 0.38 -4.83 -5.64
C PHE A 154 -0.15 -6.19 -6.11
N GLU A 155 -0.77 -7.00 -5.26
CA GLU A 155 -1.31 -8.33 -5.61
C GLU A 155 -2.82 -8.34 -5.93
N GLY A 156 -3.46 -7.16 -6.06
CA GLY A 156 -4.88 -7.06 -6.44
C GLY A 156 -5.89 -7.15 -5.29
N PHE A 157 -5.49 -7.51 -4.07
CA PHE A 157 -6.41 -7.72 -2.94
C PHE A 157 -7.01 -6.46 -2.32
N ARG A 158 -6.35 -5.30 -2.46
CA ARG A 158 -6.70 -4.10 -1.67
C ARG A 158 -8.13 -3.61 -1.93
N TRP A 159 -8.62 -3.74 -3.17
CA TRP A 159 -9.98 -3.34 -3.50
C TRP A 159 -11.01 -4.23 -2.79
N ASP A 160 -10.85 -5.55 -2.90
CA ASP A 160 -11.77 -6.52 -2.30
C ASP A 160 -11.74 -6.45 -0.77
N ASP A 161 -10.56 -6.22 -0.18
CA ASP A 161 -10.41 -5.94 1.25
C ASP A 161 -11.21 -4.71 1.68
N ILE A 162 -11.10 -3.59 0.97
CA ILE A 162 -11.86 -2.36 1.28
C ILE A 162 -13.37 -2.62 1.17
N VAL A 163 -13.80 -3.35 0.14
CA VAL A 163 -15.22 -3.65 -0.10
C VAL A 163 -15.79 -4.56 0.98
N ARG A 164 -15.15 -5.70 1.27
CA ARG A 164 -15.65 -6.67 2.27
C ARG A 164 -15.61 -6.11 3.69
N TRP A 165 -14.66 -5.21 3.98
CA TRP A 165 -14.63 -4.48 5.24
C TRP A 165 -15.63 -3.32 5.30
N LYS A 166 -16.34 -3.00 4.22
CA LYS A 166 -17.13 -1.76 4.14
C LYS A 166 -16.33 -0.51 4.55
N ALA A 167 -15.08 -0.45 4.13
CA ALA A 167 -14.11 0.56 4.52
C ALA A 167 -13.90 1.63 3.44
N GLY A 168 -14.92 1.89 2.60
CA GLY A 168 -14.84 2.80 1.47
C GLY A 168 -14.45 4.24 1.83
N LYS A 169 -14.73 4.66 3.06
CA LYS A 169 -14.29 5.94 3.63
C LYS A 169 -12.77 6.13 3.62
N LEU A 170 -11.99 5.05 3.61
CA LEU A 170 -10.53 5.11 3.45
C LEU A 170 -10.09 5.70 2.11
N LEU A 171 -10.97 5.67 1.10
CA LEU A 171 -10.72 6.18 -0.25
C LEU A 171 -11.17 7.63 -0.43
N GLU A 172 -11.73 8.29 0.60
CA GLU A 172 -12.07 9.71 0.54
C GLU A 172 -10.83 10.59 0.77
N ASN A 173 -10.79 11.71 0.05
CA ASN A 173 -9.79 12.77 0.26
C ASN A 173 -9.86 13.40 1.66
N PRO A 174 -8.77 13.99 2.17
CA PRO A 174 -7.46 14.22 1.53
C PRO A 174 -6.54 12.99 1.50
N ASN A 175 -6.98 11.84 2.02
CA ASN A 175 -6.11 10.74 2.40
C ASN A 175 -5.58 9.85 1.26
N THR A 176 -5.71 10.25 -0.01
CA THR A 176 -5.73 9.24 -1.08
C THR A 176 -4.44 9.02 -1.82
N VAL A 177 -3.61 10.05 -2.07
CA VAL A 177 -2.27 9.88 -2.66
C VAL A 177 -1.35 11.04 -2.32
N TYR A 178 -0.32 10.77 -1.52
CA TYR A 178 0.85 11.63 -1.35
C TYR A 178 2.11 10.87 -1.77
N GLY A 179 3.11 11.62 -2.21
CA GLY A 179 4.41 11.10 -2.61
C GLY A 179 5.46 11.23 -1.51
N ILE A 180 6.71 11.26 -1.94
CA ILE A 180 7.89 11.43 -1.09
C ILE A 180 7.82 12.74 -0.28
N VAL A 181 8.59 12.77 0.81
CA VAL A 181 8.79 13.97 1.62
C VAL A 181 9.67 14.94 0.84
N ALA A 182 9.24 16.19 0.67
CA ALA A 182 9.98 17.27 0.03
C ALA A 182 10.55 18.23 1.09
N SER A 183 11.35 17.71 2.02
CA SER A 183 12.08 18.52 3.00
C SER A 183 13.36 19.09 2.39
N ALA A 184 13.96 20.12 2.99
CA ALA A 184 15.21 20.69 2.51
C ALA A 184 16.35 19.65 2.44
N ALA A 185 16.40 18.71 3.39
CA ALA A 185 17.38 17.62 3.38
C ALA A 185 17.16 16.65 2.21
N VAL A 186 15.90 16.30 1.90
CA VAL A 186 15.59 15.44 0.75
C VAL A 186 15.87 16.17 -0.56
N GLN A 187 15.48 17.45 -0.66
CA GLN A 187 15.78 18.29 -1.83
C GLN A 187 17.29 18.32 -2.10
N GLN A 188 18.11 18.60 -1.07
CA GLN A 188 19.56 18.60 -1.20
C GLN A 188 20.13 17.25 -1.63
N GLU A 189 19.61 16.14 -1.10
CA GLU A 189 20.03 14.79 -1.52
C GLU A 189 19.75 14.55 -3.01
N TYR A 190 18.56 14.95 -3.46
CA TYR A 190 18.13 14.82 -4.84
C TYR A 190 18.90 15.76 -5.79
N ASP A 191 19.17 17.01 -5.39
CA ASP A 191 19.97 17.95 -6.16
C ASP A 191 21.38 17.43 -6.38
N ASN A 192 21.99 16.83 -5.35
CA ASN A 192 23.31 16.22 -5.45
C ASN A 192 23.32 15.01 -6.40
N TYR A 193 22.23 14.25 -6.45
CA TYR A 193 22.14 13.04 -7.28
C TYR A 193 21.79 13.34 -8.74
N PHE A 194 20.84 14.24 -8.99
CA PHE A 194 20.36 14.59 -10.34
C PHE A 194 21.08 15.79 -10.96
N GLY A 195 21.80 16.58 -10.15
CA GLY A 195 22.43 17.83 -10.60
C GLY A 195 21.44 18.96 -10.87
N SER A 196 20.17 18.82 -10.43
CA SER A 196 19.09 19.78 -10.68
C SER A 196 17.97 19.64 -9.65
N ASP A 197 17.24 20.73 -9.41
CA ASP A 197 16.02 20.71 -8.59
C ASP A 197 14.87 20.00 -9.30
N ILE A 198 14.72 18.71 -8.99
CA ILE A 198 13.64 17.87 -9.51
C ILE A 198 12.27 18.16 -8.87
N PHE A 199 12.21 18.96 -7.81
CA PHE A 199 10.96 19.40 -7.19
C PHE A 199 10.46 20.72 -7.79
N SER A 200 11.25 21.37 -8.64
CA SER A 200 10.85 22.57 -9.36
C SER A 200 9.59 22.30 -10.20
N GLY A 201 8.54 23.09 -9.98
CA GLY A 201 7.25 22.90 -10.64
C GLY A 201 6.43 21.70 -10.16
N VAL A 202 6.92 20.91 -9.20
CA VAL A 202 6.17 19.83 -8.55
C VAL A 202 5.27 20.43 -7.48
N ASN A 203 4.01 20.00 -7.44
CA ASN A 203 3.09 20.40 -6.39
C ASN A 203 3.49 19.75 -5.05
N VAL A 204 3.71 20.59 -4.04
CA VAL A 204 4.06 20.18 -2.67
C VAL A 204 3.06 20.80 -1.71
N VAL A 205 2.51 19.99 -0.82
CA VAL A 205 1.57 20.43 0.20
C VAL A 205 2.12 20.20 1.59
N THR A 206 1.70 21.03 2.54
CA THR A 206 1.89 20.74 3.96
C THR A 206 0.81 19.74 4.39
N TYR A 207 1.25 18.65 5.00
CA TYR A 207 0.40 17.61 5.57
C TYR A 207 0.73 17.46 7.05
N ASP A 208 -0.27 17.69 7.89
CA ASP A 208 -0.18 17.46 9.34
C ASP A 208 -0.51 15.99 9.62
N ASP A 209 0.51 15.24 10.06
CA ASP A 209 0.38 13.85 10.48
C ASP A 209 0.52 13.74 12.00
N TRP A 210 0.28 12.56 12.56
CA TRP A 210 0.41 12.32 14.01
C TRP A 210 1.81 12.63 14.57
N ASP A 211 2.86 12.56 13.75
CA ASP A 211 4.24 12.92 14.10
C ASP A 211 4.68 14.27 13.49
N GLY A 212 3.74 15.20 13.34
CA GLY A 212 3.99 16.59 12.96
C GLY A 212 3.88 16.89 11.47
N SER A 213 3.99 18.18 11.13
CA SER A 213 3.82 18.71 9.78
C SER A 213 4.96 18.28 8.85
N LYS A 214 4.60 17.86 7.63
CA LYS A 214 5.52 17.42 6.59
C LYS A 214 5.19 18.09 5.27
N LYS A 215 6.21 18.41 4.49
CA LYS A 215 6.04 18.77 3.07
C LYS A 215 6.03 17.48 2.25
N LEU A 216 4.94 17.21 1.57
CA LEU A 216 4.78 16.02 0.74
C LEU A 216 4.50 16.40 -0.71
N VAL A 217 5.08 15.64 -1.65
CA VAL A 217 4.68 15.69 -3.06
C VAL A 217 3.21 15.32 -3.16
N ALA A 218 2.42 16.13 -3.87
CA ALA A 218 0.99 15.93 -4.08
C ALA A 218 0.72 15.89 -5.59
N PRO A 219 0.80 14.71 -6.22
CA PRO A 219 0.69 14.60 -7.68
C PRO A 219 -0.69 14.97 -8.22
N TYR A 220 -1.70 14.94 -7.37
CA TYR A 220 -3.07 15.31 -7.71
C TYR A 220 -3.46 16.54 -6.90
N THR A 221 -3.70 17.65 -7.59
CA THR A 221 -4.04 18.96 -6.99
C THR A 221 -5.54 19.13 -6.75
N VAL A 222 -6.37 18.30 -7.38
CA VAL A 222 -7.83 18.33 -7.27
C VAL A 222 -8.34 17.24 -6.34
N ALA A 223 -9.25 17.61 -5.43
CA ALA A 223 -9.93 16.68 -4.55
C ALA A 223 -10.92 15.79 -5.33
N MET A 224 -10.42 14.76 -6.02
CA MET A 224 -11.24 13.96 -6.94
C MET A 224 -11.97 12.77 -6.33
N ARG A 225 -11.49 12.18 -5.23
CA ARG A 225 -12.06 10.92 -4.72
C ARG A 225 -13.10 11.18 -3.63
N LYS A 226 -14.35 10.94 -4.01
CA LYS A 226 -15.49 10.84 -3.09
C LYS A 226 -16.00 9.40 -3.13
N TRP A 227 -16.25 8.83 -1.97
CA TRP A 227 -16.84 7.50 -1.87
C TRP A 227 -18.36 7.60 -1.94
N ASN A 228 -18.98 6.62 -2.59
CA ASN A 228 -20.42 6.41 -2.57
C ASN A 228 -20.65 4.91 -2.37
N ASP A 229 -21.54 4.53 -1.45
CA ASP A 229 -21.74 3.13 -1.07
C ASP A 229 -22.24 2.25 -2.22
N LYS A 230 -22.79 2.81 -3.30
CA LYS A 230 -23.05 2.04 -4.53
C LYS A 230 -21.80 1.35 -5.08
N LEU A 231 -20.61 1.92 -4.84
CA LEU A 231 -19.32 1.40 -5.31
C LEU A 231 -18.91 0.09 -4.62
N TYR A 232 -19.60 -0.35 -3.56
CA TYR A 232 -19.41 -1.68 -3.00
C TYR A 232 -19.83 -2.79 -3.97
N LEU A 233 -20.70 -2.49 -4.94
CA LEU A 233 -21.13 -3.43 -5.97
C LEU A 233 -20.89 -2.80 -7.35
N LYS A 234 -20.42 -3.59 -8.32
CA LYS A 234 -20.25 -3.09 -9.69
C LYS A 234 -21.62 -2.93 -10.37
N PRO A 235 -21.82 -1.95 -11.26
CA PRO A 235 -23.04 -1.90 -12.05
C PRO A 235 -23.16 -3.14 -12.93
N ILE A 236 -24.37 -3.67 -13.07
CA ILE A 236 -24.69 -4.70 -14.05
C ILE A 236 -24.79 -4.00 -15.42
N PRO A 237 -24.11 -4.49 -16.47
CA PRO A 237 -24.19 -3.89 -17.78
C PRO A 237 -25.63 -3.81 -18.29
N ARG A 238 -26.03 -2.64 -18.81
CA ARG A 238 -27.42 -2.36 -19.22
C ARG A 238 -27.96 -3.39 -20.22
N ASP A 239 -27.13 -3.83 -21.16
CA ASP A 239 -27.54 -4.82 -22.16
C ASP A 239 -27.88 -6.18 -21.54
N GLN A 240 -27.25 -6.55 -20.42
CA GLN A 240 -27.58 -7.79 -19.70
C GLN A 240 -28.94 -7.68 -19.01
N ILE A 241 -29.27 -6.50 -18.47
CA ILE A 241 -30.59 -6.21 -17.90
C ILE A 241 -31.67 -6.31 -19.00
N LEU A 242 -31.42 -5.68 -20.16
CA LEU A 242 -32.34 -5.74 -21.31
C LEU A 242 -32.52 -7.17 -21.82
N LEU A 243 -31.43 -7.92 -21.99
CA LEU A 243 -31.44 -9.31 -22.44
C LEU A 243 -32.24 -10.21 -21.49
N SER A 244 -32.16 -9.96 -20.18
CA SER A 244 -32.90 -10.70 -19.17
C SER A 244 -34.41 -10.47 -19.20
N LYS A 245 -34.91 -9.53 -20.02
CA LYS A 245 -36.33 -9.15 -20.10
C LYS A 245 -36.94 -8.81 -18.72
N GLY A 246 -36.15 -8.11 -17.90
CA GLY A 246 -36.57 -7.66 -16.56
C GLY A 246 -36.40 -8.68 -15.43
N GLN A 247 -35.78 -9.84 -15.69
CA GLN A 247 -35.46 -10.81 -14.63
C GLN A 247 -34.25 -10.40 -13.78
N ILE A 248 -33.33 -9.62 -14.34
CA ILE A 248 -32.17 -9.08 -13.62
C ILE A 248 -32.44 -7.60 -13.30
N GLN A 249 -32.34 -7.25 -12.02
CA GLN A 249 -32.42 -5.88 -11.54
C GLN A 249 -31.03 -5.31 -11.30
N GLN A 250 -30.89 -4.00 -11.44
CA GLN A 250 -29.62 -3.29 -11.22
C GLN A 250 -29.17 -3.37 -9.75
N ASN A 251 -27.85 -3.35 -9.52
CA ASN A 251 -27.28 -3.24 -8.18
C ASN A 251 -27.66 -1.90 -7.51
N PRO A 252 -27.81 -1.86 -6.16
CA PRO A 252 -28.22 -0.67 -5.43
C PRO A 252 -27.42 0.60 -5.79
N GLY A 253 -28.13 1.70 -6.06
CA GLY A 253 -27.55 3.02 -6.34
C GLY A 253 -27.01 3.22 -7.75
N TRP A 254 -27.01 2.18 -8.59
CA TRP A 254 -26.74 2.26 -10.02
C TRP A 254 -28.03 2.43 -10.83
N GLN A 255 -27.92 3.00 -12.03
CA GLN A 255 -29.03 3.26 -12.97
C GLN A 255 -28.68 2.70 -14.34
#